data_AF-A0A0B5BFY1-F1
#
_entry.id   AF-A0A0B5BFY1-F1
#
_cell.length_a   1.000
_cell.length_b   1.000
_cell.length_c   1.000
_cell.angle_alpha   90.00
_cell.angle_beta   90.00
_cell.angle_gamma   90.00
#
_symmetry.space_group_name_H-M   'P 1'
#
loop_
_entity.id
_entity.type
_entity.pdbx_description
1 polymer ?
#
loop_
_entity_poly.entity_id
_entity_poly.type
_entity_poly.pdbx_seq_one_letter_code
_entity_poly.pdbx_strand_id
1 'polypeptide(L)'
;MLKQFAVIAAVALVFGCASDLPRYRVEALTRSYAVKGRGAEGLFPQEYASLVEALTRGDRLMLKGEGEEADRYYLLALGKSDLITQMMDEERKRQDAIRQEAEEKQRETERQQALQELKRKLEVERDIREREARKIPEKSAVAREKEPRQLAQYHTVKRGETLPQIAAQSDVYGDVSLWPLLYRANRDQIRDPRRIWPGQVLRIPRNLTREDLAEARRYAQERILP
;
A
#
# COMPACT_ATOMS: atom_id res chain seq x y z
N MET A 1 -47.12 52.90 -86.39
CA MET A 1 -47.38 53.96 -85.39
C MET A 1 -48.44 53.45 -84.43
N LEU A 2 -48.27 53.78 -83.14
CA LEU A 2 -49.21 53.66 -82.01
C LEU A 2 -49.27 52.34 -81.20
N LYS A 3 -48.67 52.45 -79.99
CA LYS A 3 -49.15 52.05 -78.64
C LYS A 3 -49.12 50.55 -78.32
N GLN A 4 -48.11 50.05 -77.60
CA GLN A 4 -47.98 50.08 -76.13
C GLN A 4 -49.31 49.80 -75.39
N PHE A 5 -49.50 48.56 -74.93
CA PHE A 5 -50.15 48.29 -73.65
C PHE A 5 -49.37 47.19 -72.93
N ALA A 6 -48.40 47.65 -72.16
CA ALA A 6 -47.75 46.89 -71.12
C ALA A 6 -48.79 46.59 -70.04
N VAL A 7 -49.19 45.33 -69.90
CA VAL A 7 -49.80 44.84 -68.66
C VAL A 7 -48.66 44.40 -67.75
N ILE A 8 -47.98 45.39 -67.18
CA ILE A 8 -47.13 45.15 -66.00
C ILE A 8 -48.11 45.03 -64.85
N ALA A 9 -48.39 43.79 -64.45
CA ALA A 9 -49.02 43.52 -63.17
C ALA A 9 -48.07 44.07 -62.10
N ALA A 10 -48.40 45.25 -61.59
CA ALA A 10 -47.80 45.79 -60.39
C ALA A 10 -48.19 44.88 -59.22
N VAL A 11 -47.40 43.82 -59.02
CA VAL A 11 -47.31 43.16 -57.72
C VAL A 11 -46.66 44.17 -56.81
N ALA A 12 -47.48 45.02 -56.20
CA ALA A 12 -47.09 45.77 -55.03
C ALA A 12 -46.77 44.74 -53.96
N LEU A 13 -45.49 44.36 -53.86
CA LEU A 13 -44.93 43.81 -52.64
C LEU A 13 -45.16 44.87 -51.58
N VAL A 14 -46.27 44.73 -50.86
CA VAL A 14 -46.42 45.31 -49.54
C VAL A 14 -45.35 44.62 -48.71
N PHE A 15 -44.13 45.17 -48.75
CA PHE A 15 -43.18 45.08 -47.64
C PHE A 15 -43.86 45.80 -46.48
N GLY A 16 -44.89 45.15 -45.92
CA GLY A 16 -45.40 45.51 -44.61
C GLY A 16 -44.19 45.48 -43.70
N CYS A 17 -44.02 46.54 -42.93
CA CYS A 17 -43.00 46.70 -41.92
C CYS A 17 -43.04 45.51 -40.96
N ALA A 18 -42.45 44.38 -41.32
CA ALA A 18 -42.08 43.34 -40.41
C ALA A 18 -40.85 43.91 -39.70
N SER A 19 -41.08 44.65 -38.61
CA SER A 19 -40.04 44.98 -37.66
C SER A 19 -39.26 43.69 -37.39
N ASP A 20 -37.99 43.66 -37.79
CA ASP A 20 -37.17 42.45 -37.71
C ASP A 20 -37.27 41.87 -36.30
N LEU A 21 -37.77 40.63 -36.20
CA LEU A 21 -37.90 39.95 -34.92
C LEU A 21 -36.50 39.81 -34.30
N PRO A 22 -36.32 40.14 -33.01
CA PRO A 22 -35.02 40.07 -32.38
C PRO A 22 -34.43 38.64 -32.44
N ARG A 23 -33.27 38.51 -33.10
CA ARG A 23 -32.55 37.27 -33.36
C ARG A 23 -32.15 36.53 -32.09
N TYR A 24 -31.74 37.25 -31.04
CA TYR A 24 -31.12 36.65 -29.84
C TYR A 24 -32.11 36.36 -28.72
N ARG A 25 -33.37 36.76 -28.87
CA ARG A 25 -34.38 36.72 -27.81
C ARG A 25 -34.58 35.33 -27.20
N VAL A 26 -34.82 34.33 -28.05
CA VAL A 26 -35.12 32.97 -27.60
C VAL A 26 -33.95 32.40 -26.81
N GLU A 27 -32.74 32.54 -27.34
CA GLU A 27 -31.54 32.04 -26.69
C GLU A 27 -31.27 32.73 -25.35
N ALA A 28 -31.45 34.06 -25.29
CA ALA A 28 -31.29 34.84 -24.06
C ALA A 28 -32.24 34.36 -22.96
N LEU A 29 -33.50 34.10 -23.31
CA LEU A 29 -34.48 33.55 -22.37
C LEU A 29 -34.11 32.13 -21.93
N THR A 30 -33.71 31.25 -22.86
CA THR A 30 -33.32 29.88 -22.53
C THR A 30 -32.14 29.85 -21.55
N ARG A 31 -31.08 30.62 -21.79
CA ARG A 31 -29.92 30.69 -20.88
C ARG A 31 -30.29 31.30 -19.53
N SER A 32 -31.14 32.33 -19.51
CA SER A 32 -31.68 32.91 -18.28
C SER A 32 -32.43 31.89 -17.42
N TYR A 33 -33.32 31.08 -18.03
CA TYR A 33 -34.01 30.02 -17.31
C TYR A 33 -33.05 28.93 -16.82
N ALA A 34 -32.00 28.61 -17.57
CA ALA A 34 -31.00 27.65 -17.14
C ALA A 34 -30.25 28.12 -15.88
N VAL A 35 -29.78 29.37 -15.85
CA VAL A 35 -29.10 29.91 -14.65
C VAL A 35 -30.08 30.07 -13.48
N LYS A 36 -31.33 30.46 -13.74
CA LYS A 36 -32.38 30.49 -12.71
C LYS A 36 -32.62 29.10 -12.10
N GLY A 37 -32.77 28.07 -12.95
CA GLY A 37 -33.00 26.69 -12.51
C GLY A 37 -31.85 26.12 -11.66
N ARG A 38 -30.64 26.66 -11.83
CA ARG A 38 -29.48 26.34 -10.98
C ARG A 38 -29.40 27.18 -9.69
N GLY A 39 -30.36 28.08 -9.44
CA GLY A 39 -30.42 28.89 -8.21
C GLY A 39 -29.66 30.21 -8.25
N ALA A 40 -29.37 30.76 -9.44
CA ALA A 40 -28.62 32.02 -9.58
C ALA A 40 -29.25 33.21 -8.81
N GLU A 41 -30.57 33.22 -8.62
CA GLU A 41 -31.26 34.29 -7.87
C GLU A 41 -30.84 34.37 -6.40
N GLY A 42 -30.46 33.24 -5.78
CA GLY A 42 -29.95 33.20 -4.42
C GLY A 42 -28.44 33.33 -4.33
N LEU A 43 -27.72 32.72 -5.28
CA LEU A 43 -26.25 32.69 -5.28
C LEU A 43 -25.63 34.02 -5.75
N PHE A 44 -26.22 34.65 -6.77
CA PHE A 44 -25.72 35.86 -7.43
C PHE A 44 -26.86 36.86 -7.68
N PRO A 45 -27.49 37.38 -6.61
CA PRO A 45 -28.71 38.18 -6.71
C PRO A 45 -28.54 39.46 -7.52
N GLN A 46 -27.36 40.10 -7.47
CA GLN A 46 -27.11 41.36 -8.18
C GLN A 46 -26.93 41.11 -9.69
N GLU A 47 -26.15 40.09 -10.04
CA GLU A 47 -25.89 39.69 -11.42
C GLU A 47 -27.17 39.18 -12.09
N TYR A 48 -27.93 38.36 -11.37
CA TYR A 48 -29.21 37.85 -11.83
C TYR A 48 -30.24 38.99 -12.00
N ALA A 49 -30.33 39.94 -11.08
CA ALA A 49 -31.17 41.13 -11.25
C ALA A 49 -30.77 41.94 -12.49
N SER A 50 -29.48 42.12 -12.74
CA SER A 50 -28.97 42.81 -13.92
C SER A 50 -29.27 42.07 -15.24
N LEU A 51 -29.25 40.73 -15.21
CA LEU A 51 -29.69 39.89 -16.34
C LEU A 51 -31.19 40.10 -16.63
N VAL A 52 -32.04 40.02 -15.60
CA VAL A 52 -33.49 40.24 -15.73
C VAL A 52 -33.79 41.64 -16.24
N GLU A 53 -33.05 42.65 -15.79
CA GLU A 53 -33.20 44.02 -16.27
C GLU A 53 -32.89 44.14 -17.77
N ALA A 54 -31.82 43.51 -18.26
CA ALA A 54 -31.48 43.50 -19.69
C ALA A 54 -32.60 42.86 -20.53
N LEU A 55 -33.13 41.71 -20.10
CA LEU A 55 -34.27 41.05 -20.75
C LEU A 55 -35.51 41.96 -20.77
N THR A 56 -35.82 42.58 -19.63
CA THR A 56 -36.99 43.48 -19.49
C THR A 56 -36.88 44.70 -20.42
N ARG A 57 -35.68 45.27 -20.54
CA ARG A 57 -35.43 46.38 -21.48
C ARG A 57 -35.57 45.92 -22.94
N GLY A 58 -35.05 44.75 -23.28
CA GLY A 58 -35.22 44.13 -24.60
C GLY A 58 -36.68 43.91 -24.95
N ASP A 59 -37.46 43.29 -24.05
CA ASP A 59 -38.90 43.05 -24.26
C ASP A 59 -39.68 44.37 -24.44
N ARG A 60 -39.33 45.42 -23.68
CA ARG A 60 -39.96 46.74 -23.83
C ARG A 60 -39.70 47.36 -25.20
N LEU A 61 -38.47 47.27 -25.72
CA LEU A 61 -38.10 47.82 -27.02
C LEU A 61 -38.74 47.03 -28.17
N MET A 62 -38.77 45.71 -28.05
CA MET A 62 -39.46 44.83 -29.00
C MET A 62 -40.95 45.20 -29.11
N LEU A 63 -41.63 45.45 -27.97
CA LEU A 63 -43.04 45.87 -27.96
C LEU A 63 -43.29 47.24 -28.62
N LYS A 64 -42.25 48.09 -28.71
CA LYS A 64 -42.32 49.38 -29.43
C LYS A 64 -42.02 49.25 -30.93
N GLY A 65 -41.65 48.07 -31.40
CA GLY A 65 -41.18 47.85 -32.78
C GLY A 65 -39.70 48.19 -33.00
N GLU A 66 -38.95 48.48 -31.94
CA GLU A 66 -37.50 48.78 -31.96
C GLU A 66 -36.70 47.48 -31.86
N GLY A 67 -36.81 46.62 -32.90
CA GLY A 67 -36.25 45.27 -32.91
C GLY A 67 -34.73 45.21 -32.85
N GLU A 68 -34.04 46.11 -33.56
CA GLU A 68 -32.57 46.16 -33.59
C GLU A 68 -31.99 46.55 -32.22
N GLU A 69 -32.56 47.57 -31.56
CA GLU A 69 -32.18 47.96 -30.21
C GLU A 69 -32.51 46.86 -29.19
N ALA A 70 -33.67 46.20 -29.32
CA ALA A 70 -34.04 45.08 -28.48
C ALA A 70 -33.00 43.94 -28.57
N ASP A 71 -32.50 43.65 -29.76
CA ASP A 71 -31.48 42.61 -29.99
C ASP A 71 -30.17 42.88 -29.25
N ARG A 72 -29.75 44.15 -29.13
CA ARG A 72 -28.56 44.52 -28.34
C ARG A 72 -28.75 44.19 -26.86
N TYR A 73 -29.96 44.37 -26.32
CA TYR A 73 -30.28 44.00 -24.94
C TYR A 73 -30.37 42.48 -24.73
N TYR A 74 -30.88 41.73 -25.69
CA TYR A 74 -30.86 40.27 -25.63
C TYR A 74 -29.44 39.71 -25.73
N LEU A 75 -28.58 40.29 -26.57
CA LEU A 75 -27.17 39.93 -26.63
C LEU A 75 -26.44 40.23 -25.31
N LEU A 76 -26.74 41.38 -24.69
CA LEU A 76 -26.25 41.69 -23.34
C LEU A 76 -26.72 40.67 -22.30
N ALA A 77 -27.99 40.25 -22.37
CA ALA A 77 -28.54 39.23 -21.49
C ALA A 77 -27.87 37.85 -21.70
N LEU A 78 -27.51 37.49 -22.92
CA LEU A 78 -26.70 36.29 -23.20
C LEU A 78 -25.35 36.34 -22.49
N GLY A 79 -24.60 37.43 -22.67
CA GLY A 79 -23.29 37.60 -22.03
C GLY A 79 -23.39 37.59 -20.50
N LYS A 80 -24.44 38.19 -19.93
CA LYS A 80 -24.70 38.14 -18.48
C LYS A 80 -25.03 36.72 -18.00
N SER A 81 -25.80 35.95 -18.76
CA SER A 81 -26.10 34.55 -18.43
C SER A 81 -24.84 33.69 -18.42
N ASP A 82 -23.93 33.94 -19.36
CA ASP A 82 -22.65 33.22 -19.46
C ASP A 82 -21.73 33.57 -18.29
N LEU A 83 -21.66 34.85 -17.93
CA LEU A 83 -20.91 35.31 -16.76
C LEU A 83 -21.42 34.64 -15.48
N ILE A 84 -22.74 34.63 -15.27
CA ILE A 84 -23.34 33.95 -14.10
C ILE A 84 -22.99 32.46 -14.12
N THR A 85 -23.06 31.80 -15.27
CA THR A 85 -22.67 30.38 -15.40
C THR A 85 -21.22 30.16 -14.99
N GLN A 86 -20.30 31.01 -15.44
CA GLN A 86 -18.89 30.95 -15.04
C GLN A 86 -18.71 31.14 -13.53
N MET A 87 -19.36 32.15 -12.95
CA MET A 87 -19.31 32.41 -11.50
C MET A 87 -19.85 31.23 -10.68
N MET A 88 -20.93 30.59 -11.13
CA MET A 88 -21.48 29.39 -10.49
C MET A 88 -20.52 28.21 -10.57
N ASP A 89 -19.87 28.01 -11.71
CA ASP A 89 -18.91 26.91 -11.88
C ASP A 89 -17.64 27.14 -11.07
N GLU A 90 -17.19 28.39 -10.94
CA GLU A 90 -16.09 28.78 -10.05
C GLU A 90 -16.45 28.57 -8.57
N GLU A 91 -17.62 29.02 -8.13
CA GLU A 91 -18.06 28.83 -6.75
C GLU A 91 -18.19 27.34 -6.42
N ARG A 92 -18.77 26.55 -7.34
CA ARG A 92 -18.80 25.10 -7.18
C ARG A 92 -17.41 24.49 -7.03
N LYS A 93 -16.45 24.89 -7.86
CA LYS A 93 -15.05 24.41 -7.75
C LYS A 93 -14.44 24.79 -6.41
N ARG A 94 -14.70 26.01 -5.91
CA ARG A 94 -14.24 26.44 -4.58
C ARG A 94 -14.83 25.58 -3.47
N GLN A 95 -16.14 25.33 -3.52
CA GLN A 95 -16.83 24.47 -2.55
C GLN A 95 -16.31 23.02 -2.59
N ASP A 96 -16.12 22.48 -3.79
CA ASP A 96 -15.58 21.13 -3.98
C ASP A 96 -14.14 21.02 -3.44
N ALA A 97 -13.31 22.04 -3.67
CA ALA A 97 -11.95 22.10 -3.12
C ALA A 97 -11.93 22.17 -1.58
N ILE A 98 -12.77 23.02 -0.98
CA ILE A 98 -12.91 23.12 0.48
C ILE A 98 -13.36 21.78 1.06
N ARG A 99 -14.32 21.11 0.42
CA ARG A 99 -14.79 19.78 0.83
C ARG A 99 -13.67 18.75 0.76
N GLN A 100 -12.90 18.72 -0.32
CA GLN A 100 -11.78 17.79 -0.48
C GLN A 100 -10.71 18.02 0.59
N GLU A 101 -10.34 19.28 0.84
CA GLU A 101 -9.38 19.63 1.89
C GLU A 101 -9.86 19.20 3.28
N ALA A 102 -11.15 19.38 3.58
CA ALA A 102 -11.76 18.93 4.83
C ALA A 102 -11.74 17.39 4.95
N GLU A 103 -12.08 16.67 3.88
CA GLU A 103 -12.02 15.20 3.83
C GLU A 103 -10.58 14.68 3.99
N GLU A 104 -9.58 15.34 3.39
CA GLU A 104 -8.17 14.99 3.55
C GLU A 104 -7.67 15.23 4.97
N LYS A 105 -7.98 16.39 5.57
CA LYS A 105 -7.65 16.68 6.98
C LYS A 105 -8.30 15.69 7.93
N GLN A 106 -9.53 15.29 7.66
CA GLN A 106 -10.23 14.28 8.43
C GLN A 106 -9.52 12.92 8.33
N ARG A 107 -9.18 12.48 7.12
CA ARG A 107 -8.42 11.24 6.89
C ARG A 107 -7.05 11.27 7.54
N GLU A 108 -6.37 12.41 7.51
CA GLU A 108 -5.07 12.55 8.19
C GLU A 108 -5.23 12.44 9.71
N THR A 109 -6.23 13.11 10.27
CA THR A 109 -6.56 13.02 11.70
C THR A 109 -6.86 11.58 12.12
N GLU A 110 -7.68 10.88 11.34
CA GLU A 110 -8.00 9.46 11.57
C GLU A 110 -6.76 8.57 11.47
N ARG A 111 -5.88 8.81 10.49
CA ARG A 111 -4.60 8.11 10.38
C ARG A 111 -3.72 8.36 11.60
N GLN A 112 -3.62 9.60 12.06
CA GLN A 112 -2.84 9.96 13.24
C GLN A 112 -3.39 9.28 14.50
N GLN A 113 -4.72 9.27 14.68
CA GLN A 113 -5.38 8.57 15.78
C GLN A 113 -5.14 7.05 15.71
N ALA A 114 -5.29 6.44 14.54
CA ALA A 114 -5.04 5.01 14.35
C ALA A 114 -3.57 4.64 14.64
N LEU A 115 -2.62 5.48 14.21
CA LEU A 115 -1.20 5.29 14.53
C LEU A 115 -0.94 5.43 16.03
N GLN A 116 -1.57 6.39 16.70
CA GLN A 116 -1.44 6.57 18.14
C GLN A 116 -2.03 5.38 18.91
N GLU A 117 -3.18 4.87 18.47
CA GLU A 117 -3.81 3.68 19.05
C GLU A 117 -2.94 2.43 18.83
N LEU A 118 -2.40 2.25 17.62
CA LEU A 118 -1.49 1.14 17.32
C LEU A 118 -0.23 1.21 18.18
N LYS A 119 0.39 2.39 18.30
CA LYS A 119 1.55 2.60 19.19
C LYS A 119 1.23 2.22 20.63
N ARG A 120 0.07 2.65 21.16
CA ARG A 120 -0.39 2.29 22.50
C ARG A 120 -0.59 0.77 22.65
N LYS A 121 -1.19 0.10 21.66
CA LYS A 121 -1.35 -1.36 21.66
C LYS A 121 -0.02 -2.09 21.67
N LEU A 122 0.93 -1.66 20.84
CA LEU A 122 2.28 -2.22 20.78
C LEU A 122 3.05 -1.99 22.08
N GLU A 123 2.90 -0.83 22.72
CA GLU A 123 3.51 -0.54 24.02
C GLU A 123 2.94 -1.44 25.11
N VAL A 124 1.62 -1.60 25.17
CA VAL A 124 0.97 -2.55 26.10
C VAL A 124 1.43 -3.98 25.84
N GLU A 125 1.51 -4.41 24.58
CA GLU A 125 2.02 -5.74 24.22
C GLU A 125 3.48 -5.92 24.64
N ARG A 126 4.32 -4.90 24.41
CA ARG A 126 5.73 -4.90 24.83
C ARG A 126 5.84 -5.06 26.34
N ASP A 127 5.07 -4.28 27.10
CA ASP A 127 5.06 -4.32 28.56
C ASP A 127 4.57 -5.67 29.09
N ILE A 128 3.54 -6.27 28.46
CA ILE A 128 3.09 -7.62 28.79
C ILE A 128 4.23 -8.63 28.54
N ARG A 129 4.85 -8.59 27.36
CA ARG A 129 5.96 -9.48 26.99
C ARG A 129 7.15 -9.34 27.94
N GLU A 130 7.50 -8.11 28.33
CA GLU A 130 8.55 -7.84 29.31
C GLU A 130 8.18 -8.39 30.70
N ARG A 131 6.94 -8.21 31.15
CA ARG A 131 6.46 -8.77 32.43
C ARG A 131 6.44 -10.29 32.42
N GLU A 132 6.02 -10.91 31.31
CA GLU A 132 6.07 -12.35 31.13
C GLU A 132 7.51 -12.85 31.15
N ALA A 133 8.43 -12.21 30.43
CA ALA A 133 9.86 -12.53 30.46
C ALA A 133 10.45 -12.44 31.87
N ARG A 134 10.07 -11.44 32.67
CA ARG A 134 10.48 -11.31 34.08
C ARG A 134 9.85 -12.37 35.00
N LYS A 135 8.66 -12.88 34.66
CA LYS A 135 7.93 -13.91 35.43
C LYS A 135 8.38 -15.33 35.11
N ILE A 136 9.06 -15.57 33.98
CA ILE A 136 9.70 -16.86 33.72
C ILE A 136 10.77 -17.05 34.81
N PRO A 137 10.60 -17.98 35.77
CA PRO A 137 11.63 -18.23 36.75
C PRO A 137 12.88 -18.76 36.04
N GLU A 138 14.05 -18.43 36.59
CA GLU A 138 15.40 -18.93 36.25
C GLU A 138 15.52 -20.47 36.11
N LYS A 139 14.45 -21.26 36.27
CA LYS A 139 14.42 -22.71 36.03
C LYS A 139 14.59 -23.12 34.57
N SER A 140 14.64 -22.19 33.62
CA SER A 140 15.07 -22.46 32.24
C SER A 140 16.54 -22.11 31.98
N ALA A 141 17.25 -21.52 32.94
CA ALA A 141 18.70 -21.27 32.89
C ALA A 141 19.55 -22.52 33.23
N VAL A 142 18.97 -23.72 33.22
CA VAL A 142 19.71 -24.99 33.27
C VAL A 142 19.84 -25.64 31.88
N ALA A 143 19.39 -24.97 30.81
CA ALA A 143 19.43 -25.54 29.45
C ALA A 143 20.56 -25.01 28.54
N ARG A 144 21.28 -23.94 28.90
CA ARG A 144 22.49 -23.46 28.21
C ARG A 144 23.32 -22.74 29.28
N GLU A 145 24.33 -23.36 29.84
CA GLU A 145 25.64 -23.51 29.23
C GLU A 145 26.25 -24.78 29.84
N LYS A 146 26.35 -25.87 29.06
CA LYS A 146 27.28 -26.92 29.44
C LYS A 146 28.64 -26.25 29.35
N GLU A 147 29.29 -26.00 30.48
CA GLU A 147 30.74 -25.86 30.54
C GLU A 147 31.36 -26.81 29.52
N PRO A 148 32.42 -26.42 28.78
CA PRO A 148 33.08 -27.36 27.89
C PRO A 148 33.49 -28.56 28.73
N ARG A 149 32.71 -29.65 28.66
CA ARG A 149 33.05 -30.90 29.31
C ARG A 149 34.42 -31.21 28.73
N GLN A 150 35.44 -31.11 29.58
CA GLN A 150 36.80 -31.41 29.18
C GLN A 150 36.76 -32.81 28.59
N LEU A 151 36.89 -32.87 27.26
CA LEU A 151 36.78 -34.10 26.52
C LEU A 151 37.90 -35.01 27.05
N ALA A 152 37.53 -36.20 27.52
CA ALA A 152 38.47 -37.07 28.19
C ALA A 152 39.66 -37.37 27.27
N GLN A 153 40.89 -37.14 27.75
CA GLN A 153 42.11 -37.49 27.02
C GLN A 153 42.42 -38.99 27.13
N TYR A 154 41.87 -39.64 28.15
CA TYR A 154 42.04 -41.06 28.45
C TYR A 154 40.71 -41.69 28.89
N HIS A 155 40.51 -42.96 28.57
CA HIS A 155 39.37 -43.76 29.03
C HIS A 155 39.86 -45.02 29.74
N THR A 156 39.38 -45.27 30.94
CA THR A 156 39.64 -46.53 31.65
C THR A 156 38.55 -47.54 31.29
N VAL A 157 38.93 -48.61 30.60
CA VAL A 157 38.03 -49.67 30.16
C VAL A 157 37.31 -50.29 31.36
N LYS A 158 35.98 -50.37 31.30
CA LYS A 158 35.13 -51.01 32.31
C LYS A 158 34.82 -52.44 31.91
N ARG A 159 34.30 -53.23 32.86
CA ARG A 159 33.94 -54.63 32.64
C ARG A 159 32.87 -54.75 31.55
N GLY A 160 33.22 -55.44 30.47
CA GLY A 160 32.32 -55.73 29.35
C GLY A 160 32.29 -54.68 28.23
N GLU A 161 33.09 -53.62 28.33
CA GLU A 161 33.17 -52.62 27.26
C GLU A 161 33.95 -53.14 26.04
N THR A 162 33.54 -52.69 24.85
CA THR A 162 34.25 -52.90 23.58
C THR A 162 34.72 -51.57 22.98
N LEU A 163 35.72 -51.60 22.08
CA LEU A 163 36.21 -50.37 21.42
C LEU A 163 35.10 -49.55 20.73
N PRO A 164 34.12 -50.15 19.99
CA PRO A 164 32.98 -49.43 19.43
C PRO A 164 32.10 -48.76 20.49
N GLN A 165 31.83 -49.45 21.61
CA GLN A 165 31.01 -48.89 22.69
C GLN A 165 31.70 -47.68 23.35
N ILE A 166 33.02 -47.75 23.53
CA ILE A 166 33.80 -46.63 24.08
C ILE A 166 33.79 -45.45 23.09
N ALA A 167 33.99 -45.69 21.79
CA ALA A 167 33.94 -44.64 20.77
C ALA A 167 32.56 -43.95 20.66
N ALA A 168 31.48 -44.70 20.92
CA ALA A 168 30.11 -44.19 20.92
C ALA A 168 29.80 -43.19 22.04
N GLN A 169 30.61 -43.16 23.10
CA GLN A 169 30.36 -42.25 24.22
C GLN A 169 30.59 -40.80 23.79
N SER A 170 29.70 -39.90 24.21
CA SER A 170 29.69 -38.49 23.78
C SER A 170 30.88 -37.67 24.29
N ASP A 171 31.52 -38.12 25.35
CA ASP A 171 32.79 -37.62 25.89
C ASP A 171 34.02 -38.16 25.16
N VAL A 172 33.88 -39.24 24.38
CA VAL A 172 34.92 -39.80 23.50
C VAL A 172 34.76 -39.26 22.08
N TYR A 173 33.91 -39.83 21.24
CA TYR A 173 33.64 -39.31 19.89
C TYR A 173 32.16 -39.15 19.55
N GLY A 174 31.27 -39.83 20.27
CA GLY A 174 29.84 -39.88 19.94
C GLY A 174 29.53 -40.68 18.67
N ASP A 175 30.48 -41.48 18.16
CA ASP A 175 30.35 -42.21 16.90
C ASP A 175 31.00 -43.60 17.02
N VAL A 176 30.18 -44.65 16.95
CA VAL A 176 30.60 -46.06 17.02
C VAL A 176 31.66 -46.40 15.98
N SER A 177 31.62 -45.76 14.80
CA SER A 177 32.47 -46.07 13.66
C SER A 177 33.91 -45.53 13.81
N LEU A 178 34.16 -44.75 14.85
CA LEU A 178 35.47 -44.14 15.13
C LEU A 178 36.34 -44.97 16.08
N TRP A 179 35.90 -46.16 16.47
CA TRP A 179 36.70 -47.11 17.25
C TRP A 179 38.10 -47.42 16.67
N PRO A 180 38.35 -47.42 15.34
CA PRO A 180 39.68 -47.66 14.80
C PRO A 180 40.68 -46.60 15.23
N LEU A 181 40.24 -45.39 15.57
CA LEU A 181 41.12 -44.34 16.10
C LEU A 181 41.64 -44.69 17.50
N LEU A 182 40.79 -45.25 18.36
CA LEU A 182 41.22 -45.78 19.66
C LEU A 182 42.19 -46.94 19.47
N TYR A 183 41.90 -47.85 18.52
CA TYR A 183 42.79 -48.96 18.23
C TYR A 183 44.16 -48.49 17.72
N ARG A 184 44.20 -47.59 16.73
CA ARG A 184 45.44 -47.03 16.15
C ARG A 184 46.28 -46.29 17.19
N ALA A 185 45.65 -45.49 18.06
CA ALA A 185 46.34 -44.69 19.05
C ALA A 185 46.94 -45.51 20.21
N ASN A 186 46.49 -46.75 20.41
CA ASN A 186 46.87 -47.64 21.52
C ASN A 186 47.42 -48.99 21.02
N ARG A 187 48.02 -49.03 19.81
CA ARG A 187 48.59 -50.27 19.20
C ARG A 187 49.73 -50.88 19.99
N ASP A 188 50.38 -50.07 20.82
CA ASP A 188 51.37 -50.49 21.81
C ASP A 188 50.77 -51.43 22.87
N GLN A 189 49.48 -51.29 23.18
CA GLN A 189 48.79 -52.06 24.22
C GLN A 189 47.73 -53.03 23.67
N ILE A 190 47.16 -52.76 22.50
CA ILE A 190 46.10 -53.57 21.87
C ILE A 190 46.66 -54.26 20.63
N ARG A 191 46.88 -55.58 20.73
CA ARG A 191 47.25 -56.41 19.58
C ARG A 191 46.04 -56.75 18.72
N ASP A 192 44.98 -57.24 19.36
CA ASP A 192 43.70 -57.60 18.73
C ASP A 192 42.61 -56.62 19.20
N PRO A 193 41.94 -55.89 18.29
CA PRO A 193 40.91 -54.91 18.66
C PRO A 193 39.68 -55.53 19.36
N ARG A 194 39.50 -56.85 19.31
CA ARG A 194 38.44 -57.57 20.05
C ARG A 194 38.81 -57.86 21.50
N ARG A 195 40.06 -57.59 21.90
CA ARG A 195 40.59 -57.96 23.22
C ARG A 195 41.10 -56.71 23.94
N ILE A 196 40.25 -56.17 24.81
CA ILE A 196 40.59 -55.15 25.79
C ILE A 196 40.18 -55.64 27.18
N TRP A 197 40.88 -55.19 28.22
CA TRP A 197 40.65 -55.67 29.59
C TRP A 197 40.18 -54.57 30.52
N PRO A 198 39.34 -54.88 31.53
CA PRO A 198 38.93 -53.89 32.51
C PRO A 198 40.12 -53.32 33.27
N GLY A 199 40.15 -52.00 33.46
CA GLY A 199 41.27 -51.27 34.08
C GLY A 199 42.33 -50.78 33.10
N GLN A 200 42.30 -51.20 31.83
CA GLN A 200 43.19 -50.70 30.80
C GLN A 200 42.88 -49.23 30.48
N VAL A 201 43.91 -48.38 30.42
CA VAL A 201 43.76 -46.94 30.14
C VAL A 201 44.08 -46.67 28.67
N LEU A 202 43.08 -46.26 27.90
CA LEU A 202 43.19 -45.98 26.48
C LEU A 202 43.33 -44.47 26.23
N ARG A 203 44.31 -44.09 25.41
CA ARG A 203 44.47 -42.71 24.93
C ARG A 203 43.44 -42.40 23.85
N ILE A 204 42.81 -41.22 23.94
CA ILE A 204 41.82 -40.72 23.00
C ILE A 204 42.46 -39.60 22.15
N PRO A 205 42.85 -39.85 20.88
CA PRO A 205 43.39 -38.80 20.01
C PRO A 205 42.33 -37.73 19.69
N ARG A 206 42.73 -36.46 19.76
CA ARG A 206 41.85 -35.30 19.48
C ARG A 206 42.26 -34.49 18.25
N ASN A 207 43.55 -34.52 17.90
CA ASN A 207 44.08 -33.87 16.70
C ASN A 207 43.87 -34.78 15.49
N LEU A 208 42.62 -34.90 15.05
CA LEU A 208 42.21 -35.77 13.95
C LEU A 208 41.85 -34.93 12.73
N THR A 209 42.34 -35.32 11.56
CA THR A 209 41.97 -34.69 10.30
C THR A 209 40.65 -35.25 9.77
N ARG A 210 40.04 -34.58 8.77
CA ARG A 210 38.87 -35.13 8.07
C ARG A 210 39.16 -36.46 7.40
N GLU A 211 40.40 -36.64 6.94
CA GLU A 211 40.86 -37.87 6.30
C GLU A 211 40.94 -39.03 7.32
N ASP A 212 41.47 -38.78 8.52
CA ASP A 212 41.51 -39.78 9.61
C ASP A 212 40.13 -40.31 9.98
N LEU A 213 39.14 -39.41 10.05
CA LEU A 213 37.75 -39.76 10.36
C LEU A 213 37.13 -40.61 9.24
N ALA A 214 37.40 -40.27 7.98
CA ALA A 214 36.91 -41.02 6.83
C ALA A 214 37.54 -42.41 6.73
N GLU A 215 38.84 -42.52 6.97
CA GLU A 215 39.56 -43.79 6.98
C GLU A 215 39.05 -44.70 8.12
N ALA A 216 38.89 -44.16 9.33
CA ALA A 216 38.35 -44.89 10.46
C ALA A 216 36.95 -45.46 10.16
N ARG A 217 36.08 -44.65 9.55
CA ARG A 217 34.73 -45.09 9.14
C ARG A 217 34.78 -46.24 8.13
N ARG A 218 35.63 -46.14 7.10
CA ARG A 218 35.81 -47.20 6.11
C ARG A 218 36.34 -48.49 6.75
N TYR A 219 37.37 -48.36 7.59
CA TYR A 219 37.95 -49.51 8.30
C TYR A 219 36.92 -50.21 9.20
N ALA A 220 36.08 -49.44 9.91
CA ALA A 220 35.02 -49.99 10.75
C ALA A 220 33.94 -50.73 9.95
N GLN A 221 33.63 -50.28 8.73
CA GLN A 221 32.69 -50.94 7.82
C GLN A 221 33.23 -52.27 7.31
N GLU A 222 34.52 -52.33 6.95
CA GLU A 222 35.17 -53.54 6.44
C GLU A 222 35.42 -54.60 7.53
N ARG A 223 35.59 -54.17 8.78
CA ARG A 223 35.91 -55.03 9.92
C ARG A 223 34.91 -54.82 11.05
N ILE A 224 33.69 -55.29 10.83
CA ILE A 224 32.63 -55.28 11.84
C ILE A 224 33.09 -56.11 13.03
N LEU A 225 33.22 -55.46 14.18
CA LEU A 225 33.38 -56.13 15.46
C LEU A 225 31.97 -56.42 16.01
N PRO A 226 31.67 -57.67 16.40
CA PRO A 226 30.40 -58.02 17.01
C PRO A 226 30.24 -57.38 18.40
#